data_AF-A0A2U3QJ73-F1
#
_entry.id   AF-A0A2U3QJ73-F1
#
_cell.length_a   1.000
_cell.length_b   1.000
_cell.length_c   1.000
_cell.angle_alpha   90.00
_cell.angle_beta   90.00
_cell.angle_gamma   90.00
#
_symmetry.space_group_name_H-M   'P 1'
#
loop_
_entity.id
_entity.type
_entity.pdbx_description
1 polymer ?
#
loop_
_entity_poly.entity_id
_entity_poly.type
_entity_poly.pdbx_seq_one_letter_code
_entity_poly.pdbx_strand_id
1 'polypeptide(L)' 'MAEEQEKLVKTSVYLEEEVLEALEETALELEKETGRRWSKGAVIRVALSDFFTRRGRMI' A
#
# COMPACT_ATOMS: atom_id res chain seq x y z
N MET A 1 -18.06 20.45 -10.52
CA MET A 1 -16.59 20.41 -10.44
C MET A 1 -16.22 18.95 -10.39
N ALA A 2 -15.79 18.37 -11.52
CA ALA A 2 -15.36 16.99 -11.54
C ALA A 2 -14.04 16.92 -10.79
N GLU A 3 -14.03 16.33 -9.60
CA GLU A 3 -12.79 15.85 -9.00
C GLU A 3 -12.19 14.89 -10.03
N GLU A 4 -11.05 15.25 -10.61
CA GLU A 4 -10.20 14.30 -11.32
C GLU A 4 -9.83 13.23 -10.30
N GLN A 5 -10.63 12.16 -10.21
CA GLN A 5 -10.22 10.96 -9.50
C GLN A 5 -8.94 10.50 -10.19
N GLU A 6 -7.80 10.71 -9.52
CA GLU A 6 -6.50 10.24 -10.01
C GLU A 6 -6.66 8.80 -10.48
N LYS A 7 -6.49 8.59 -11.78
CA LYS A 7 -6.76 7.30 -12.40
C LYS A 7 -5.74 6.31 -11.83
N LEU A 8 -6.22 5.33 -11.07
CA LEU A 8 -5.37 4.25 -10.58
C LEU A 8 -4.74 3.52 -11.78
N VAL A 9 -3.41 3.44 -11.79
CA VAL A 9 -2.64 2.73 -12.81
C VAL A 9 -2.27 1.36 -12.28
N LYS A 10 -2.53 0.31 -13.06
CA LYS A 10 -2.09 -1.05 -12.72
C LYS A 10 -0.59 -1.16 -12.94
N THR A 11 0.13 -1.55 -11.90
CA THR A 11 1.58 -1.78 -11.93
C THR A 11 1.89 -3.14 -11.32
N SER A 12 2.91 -3.80 -11.87
CA SER A 12 3.48 -5.03 -11.31
C SER A 12 4.83 -4.70 -10.68
N VAL A 13 5.12 -5.30 -9.52
CA VAL A 13 6.43 -5.22 -8.86
C VAL A 13 6.95 -6.63 -8.65
N TYR A 14 8.27 -6.77 -8.73
CA TYR A 14 8.98 -7.99 -8.37
C TYR A 14 9.66 -7.75 -7.03
N LEU A 15 9.46 -8.67 -6.10
CA LEU A 15 9.98 -8.62 -4.74
C LEU A 15 10.44 -10.03 -4.37
N GLU A 16 11.35 -10.12 -3.42
CA GLU A 16 11.77 -11.36 -2.80
C GLU A 16 10.58 -12.05 -2.10
N GLU A 17 10.61 -13.38 -2.02
CA GLU A 17 9.53 -14.19 -1.43
C GLU A 17 9.25 -13.81 0.02
N GLU A 18 10.30 -13.62 0.83
CA GLU A 18 10.21 -13.16 2.22
C GLU A 18 9.49 -11.81 2.36
N VAL A 19 9.62 -10.93 1.36
CA VAL A 19 8.92 -9.64 1.35
C VAL A 19 7.44 -9.85 1.00
N LEU A 20 7.12 -10.76 0.09
CA LEU A 20 5.73 -11.10 -0.23
C LEU A 20 4.99 -11.72 0.95
N GLU A 21 5.68 -12.54 1.75
CA GLU A 21 5.17 -13.11 3.00
C GLU A 21 4.92 -12.01 4.04
N ALA A 22 5.90 -11.15 4.30
CA ALA A 22 5.75 -10.03 5.22
C ALA A 22 4.59 -9.08 4.82
N LEU A 23 4.38 -8.86 3.52
CA LEU A 23 3.25 -8.08 3.01
C LEU A 23 1.89 -8.76 3.26
N GLU A 24 1.83 -10.09 3.18
CA GLU A 24 0.61 -10.84 3.50
C GLU A 24 0.30 -10.79 5.00
N GLU A 25 1.30 -11.02 5.84
CA GLU A 25 1.16 -10.95 7.29
C GLU A 25 0.68 -9.56 7.73
N THR A 26 1.33 -8.51 7.23
CA THR A 26 0.94 -7.13 7.51
C THR A 26 -0.49 -6.82 7.05
N ALA A 27 -0.91 -7.36 5.90
CA ALA A 27 -2.29 -7.19 5.44
C ALA A 27 -3.29 -7.86 6.40
N LEU A 28 -2.99 -9.06 6.89
CA LEU A 28 -3.83 -9.76 7.87
C LEU A 28 -3.89 -9.02 9.21
N GLU A 29 -2.79 -8.43 9.65
CA GLU A 29 -2.75 -7.60 10.87
C GLU A 29 -3.63 -6.35 10.73
N LEU A 30 -3.47 -5.60 9.64
CA LEU A 30 -4.30 -4.41 9.36
C LEU A 30 -5.77 -4.76 9.19
N GLU A 31 -6.09 -5.94 8.66
CA GLU A 31 -7.46 -6.42 8.59
C GLU A 31 -8.08 -6.63 9.97
N LYS A 32 -7.32 -7.21 10.92
CA LYS A 32 -7.75 -7.34 12.32
C LYS A 32 -7.94 -5.97 12.99
N GLU A 33 -7.03 -5.03 12.75
CA GLU A 33 -7.07 -3.70 13.37
C GLU A 33 -8.20 -2.81 12.84
N THR A 34 -8.42 -2.83 11.53
CA THR A 34 -9.36 -1.92 10.87
C THR A 34 -10.73 -2.54 10.60
N GLY A 35 -10.86 -3.86 10.74
CA GLY A 35 -12.08 -4.61 10.41
C GLY A 35 -12.43 -4.59 8.91
N ARG A 36 -11.45 -4.32 8.04
CA ARG A 36 -11.63 -4.26 6.58
C ARG A 36 -10.59 -5.14 5.90
N ARG A 37 -10.94 -5.71 4.76
CA ARG A 37 -9.98 -6.51 3.98
C ARG A 37 -8.84 -5.65 3.44
N TRP A 38 -7.60 -6.09 3.67
CA TRP A 38 -6.40 -5.48 3.08
C TRP A 38 -5.80 -6.37 1.99
N SER A 39 -5.04 -5.75 1.09
CA SER A 39 -4.29 -6.45 0.05
C SER A 39 -2.82 -6.06 0.14
N LYS A 40 -1.91 -6.92 -0.33
CA LYS A 40 -0.48 -6.59 -0.45
C LYS A 40 -0.25 -5.25 -1.15
N GLY A 41 -1.03 -4.93 -2.19
CA GLY A 41 -0.95 -3.66 -2.91
C GLY A 41 -1.36 -2.45 -2.07
N ALA A 42 -2.33 -2.60 -1.18
CA ALA A 42 -2.71 -1.55 -0.23
C ALA A 42 -1.60 -1.31 0.81
N VAL A 43 -0.96 -2.39 1.30
CA VAL A 43 0.20 -2.30 2.20
C VAL A 43 1.37 -1.58 1.50
N ILE A 44 1.71 -1.97 0.27
CA ILE A 44 2.74 -1.31 -0.54
C ILE A 44 2.43 0.18 -0.71
N ARG A 45 1.17 0.55 -1.00
CA ARG A 45 0.77 1.94 -1.15
C ARG A 45 1.01 2.74 0.12
N VAL A 46 0.60 2.23 1.27
CA VAL A 46 0.82 2.92 2.56
C VAL A 46 2.30 3.07 2.86
N ALA A 47 3.10 2.01 2.65
CA ALA A 47 4.54 2.05 2.85
C ALA A 47 5.22 3.10 1.95
N LEU A 48 4.82 3.18 0.68
CA LEU A 48 5.33 4.19 -0.25
C LEU A 48 4.91 5.61 0.16
N SER A 49 3.66 5.81 0.58
CA SER A 49 3.18 7.10 1.09
C SER A 49 4.01 7.55 2.29
N ASP A 50 4.18 6.71 3.32
CA ASP A 50 5.02 7.04 4.49
C ASP A 50 6.48 7.33 4.09
N PHE A 51 7.06 6.52 3.21
CA PHE A 51 8.41 6.75 2.70
C PHE A 51 8.56 8.12 2.01
N PHE A 52 7.62 8.50 1.15
CA PHE A 52 7.67 9.78 0.44
C PHE A 52 7.33 10.97 1.35
N THR A 53 6.40 10.80 2.30
CA THR A 53 6.08 11.82 3.32
C THR A 53 7.30 12.13 4.18
N ARG A 54 8.02 11.11 4.67
CA ARG A 54 9.26 11.30 5.44
C ARG A 54 10.37 12.00 4.65
N ARG A 55 10.33 11.93 3.32
CA ARG A 55 11.28 12.64 2.43
C ARG A 55 10.78 14.01 1.97
N GLY A 56 9.63 14.48 2.46
CA GLY A 56 9.03 15.76 2.05
C GLY A 56 8.59 15.79 0.57
N ARG A 57 8.32 14.61 -0.03
CA ARG A 57 7.92 14.47 -1.43
C ARG A 57 6.40 14.25 -1.62
N MET A 58 5.69 14.07 -0.51
CA MET A 58 4.24 13.85 -0.47
C MET A 58 3.73 14.45 0.85
N ILE A 59 2.54 15.07 0.83
CA ILE A 59 1.90 15.70 1.99
C ILE A 59 0.77 14.81 2.48
#